data_AF-A0A2P1PXL6-F1
#
_entry.id   AF-A0A2P1PXL6-F1
#
_cell.length_a   1.000
_cell.length_b   1.000
_cell.length_c   1.000
_cell.angle_alpha   90.00
_cell.angle_beta   90.00
_cell.angle_gamma   90.00
#
_symmetry.space_group_name_H-M   'P 1'
#
loop_
_entity.id
_entity.type
_entity.pdbx_description
1 polymer ?
#
loop_
_entity_poly.entity_id
_entity_poly.type
_entity_poly.pdbx_seq_one_letter_code
_entity_poly.pdbx_strand_id
1 'polypeptide(L)'
;MPSTLKPTLLHAALVLALAGCGHGDAGTSSGGLVASSGRSKFMSEQQLVDAIASNLQACSYDGKPVTMSAHAMSQGDAGAGVDVVAEIMRYTGLPQNFEVIQSNDVPNAAAVILLGADQLPRRVIAYNDRFMDDVRGATSNNDWAPISIMAHEIGHHLSGHTIQPGGSQPPTELEADKFSGFVLYKMGALLPDATKAMNTLVPDTDGPTHPGRSKRVRAIEEGWQQACAQQGGDCSGKAPAAVAANMPASAPSGADTKPAAVSAPPVPASDTNVGRDDLGVPALPSGSSDDASDQPNVLAGVGPVDVLPVPDVAATPSKFGKFVIDEIGLLDPDARAAFEQQMYALAAQHPVEIVTILAKDLQGLSADDYAYAMMRQLRVGKLDVGNGAVLVMAPNDKQVGLAFGPGIMLEMRDYIALERDRMQSFLEIGVPYCKSRCNADQTEMAFAAAEHIGHDAGLSDFVIRYQQLDEILVQDAAMSAARADGKVVPVEQDPTWRKLTRVAGTVVSRDPTSSGQAKWINDIHADMVGAPIHVRSDDGRDLLMYLNEHTEQLMARKLTPGQKFVFVARSHFLSQNPADTLSFDVVSFDQMP
;
A
#
# COMPACT_ATOMS: atom_id res chain seq x y z
N MET A 1 78.81 -12.24 -1.86
CA MET A 1 79.51 -11.15 -1.12
C MET A 1 78.45 -10.33 -0.39
N PRO A 2 78.76 -9.61 0.71
CA PRO A 2 77.80 -9.47 1.81
C PRO A 2 77.32 -8.04 2.15
N SER A 3 76.16 -7.99 2.82
CA SER A 3 75.67 -6.87 3.68
C SER A 3 75.28 -5.56 2.94
N THR A 4 74.51 -4.61 3.52
CA THR A 4 74.16 -4.32 4.93
C THR A 4 72.69 -3.87 5.17
N LEU A 5 72.08 -4.46 6.22
CA LEU A 5 71.16 -3.89 7.25
C LEU A 5 69.80 -3.20 6.94
N LYS A 6 68.88 -3.53 7.86
CA LYS A 6 67.53 -3.01 8.23
C LYS A 6 67.65 -1.75 9.16
N PRO A 7 66.59 -1.04 9.65
CA PRO A 7 65.19 -1.46 9.99
C PRO A 7 64.09 -0.50 9.43
N THR A 8 62.77 -0.57 9.74
CA THR A 8 62.06 -0.99 10.97
C THR A 8 60.60 -1.45 10.73
N LEU A 9 60.13 -2.31 11.67
CA LEU A 9 58.80 -2.86 12.07
C LEU A 9 57.50 -2.09 11.67
N LEU A 10 56.25 -2.60 11.83
CA LEU A 10 55.66 -3.70 12.62
C LEU A 10 54.33 -4.14 11.92
N HIS A 11 54.03 -5.43 11.67
CA HIS A 11 53.25 -6.32 12.55
C HIS A 11 53.29 -7.80 12.09
N ALA A 12 52.83 -8.71 12.97
CA ALA A 12 52.88 -10.17 12.78
C ALA A 12 51.48 -10.82 12.82
N ALA A 13 51.40 -12.11 12.46
CA ALA A 13 50.16 -12.89 12.41
C ALA A 13 50.25 -14.17 13.28
N LEU A 14 49.09 -14.63 13.79
CA LEU A 14 48.85 -15.95 14.39
C LEU A 14 47.32 -16.20 14.34
N VAL A 15 46.69 -17.30 13.90
CA VAL A 15 47.03 -18.73 13.64
C VAL A 15 46.69 -19.69 14.81
N LEU A 16 45.59 -20.43 14.61
CA LEU A 16 45.15 -21.73 15.18
C LEU A 16 45.02 -21.94 16.71
N ALA A 17 43.87 -22.51 17.09
CA ALA A 17 43.79 -23.65 18.00
C ALA A 17 42.54 -24.51 17.71
N LEU A 18 42.68 -25.84 17.80
CA LEU A 18 41.61 -26.84 17.75
C LEU A 18 41.75 -27.74 18.99
N ALA A 19 40.66 -28.02 19.69
CA ALA A 19 40.60 -29.04 20.74
C ALA A 19 39.15 -29.50 20.98
N GLY A 20 38.95 -30.77 21.40
CA GLY A 20 37.64 -31.29 21.78
C GLY A 20 37.70 -32.63 22.52
N CYS A 21 36.78 -32.80 23.47
CA CYS A 21 36.42 -34.00 24.25
C CYS A 21 34.98 -33.73 24.78
N GLY A 22 34.12 -34.70 25.11
CA GLY A 22 34.15 -36.16 25.04
C GLY A 22 32.78 -36.71 25.49
N HIS A 23 32.42 -37.96 25.17
CA HIS A 23 31.13 -38.58 25.58
C HIS A 23 31.21 -39.24 26.96
N GLY A 24 30.06 -39.46 27.63
CA GLY A 24 30.00 -40.37 28.79
C GLY A 24 28.70 -40.37 29.62
N ASP A 25 27.84 -41.34 29.30
CA ASP A 25 27.05 -42.18 30.22
C ASP A 25 25.61 -41.83 30.69
N ALA A 26 24.88 -42.91 30.93
CA ALA A 26 23.47 -42.97 31.32
C ALA A 26 23.31 -43.59 32.72
N GLY A 27 22.29 -43.15 33.48
CA GLY A 27 22.00 -43.69 34.80
C GLY A 27 20.51 -43.63 35.13
N THR A 28 19.94 -44.79 35.50
CA THR A 28 18.53 -44.95 35.89
C THR A 28 18.41 -45.26 37.38
N SER A 29 17.66 -44.45 38.13
CA SER A 29 17.12 -44.87 39.44
C SER A 29 15.86 -44.10 39.84
N SER A 30 14.91 -44.84 40.38
CA SER A 30 13.56 -44.43 40.81
C SER A 30 13.49 -43.49 42.02
N GLY A 31 12.44 -42.65 42.02
CA GLY A 31 11.54 -42.52 43.18
C GLY A 31 11.83 -41.43 44.22
N GLY A 32 10.92 -40.45 44.32
CA GLY A 32 10.93 -39.44 45.40
C GLY A 32 9.80 -38.43 45.29
N LEU A 33 8.68 -38.66 45.99
CA LEU A 33 7.62 -37.67 46.17
C LEU A 33 8.01 -36.66 47.25
N VAL A 34 8.32 -35.42 46.84
CA VAL A 34 8.37 -34.26 47.74
C VAL A 34 7.66 -33.10 47.07
N ALA A 35 6.57 -32.61 47.68
CA ALA A 35 5.89 -31.42 47.21
C ALA A 35 6.70 -30.17 47.59
N SER A 36 7.07 -29.35 46.62
CA SER A 36 7.65 -28.02 46.86
C SER A 36 6.80 -26.96 46.16
N SER A 37 6.28 -26.02 46.95
CA SER A 37 5.52 -24.87 46.46
C SER A 37 6.46 -23.84 45.85
N GLY A 38 6.71 -23.93 44.54
CA GLY A 38 7.46 -22.96 43.75
C GLY A 38 6.55 -22.11 42.88
N ARG A 39 6.64 -20.78 43.01
CA ARG A 39 5.94 -19.85 42.09
C ARG A 39 6.42 -20.07 40.66
N SER A 40 5.51 -19.98 39.69
CA SER A 40 5.89 -19.68 38.31
C SER A 40 6.75 -18.42 38.30
N LYS A 41 7.90 -18.46 37.62
CA LYS A 41 8.67 -17.26 37.32
C LYS A 41 7.94 -16.50 36.22
N PHE A 42 7.08 -15.56 36.62
CA PHE A 42 6.74 -14.44 35.76
C PHE A 42 8.04 -13.77 35.30
N MET A 43 8.14 -13.44 34.02
CA MET A 43 9.21 -12.59 33.50
C MET A 43 9.15 -11.25 34.25
N SER A 44 10.31 -10.66 34.54
CA SER A 44 10.31 -9.32 35.14
C SER A 44 9.75 -8.31 34.14
N GLU A 45 9.19 -7.21 34.65
CA GLU A 45 8.70 -6.09 33.86
C GLU A 45 9.79 -5.58 32.89
N GLN A 46 11.04 -5.53 33.35
CA GLN A 46 12.20 -5.24 32.50
C GLN A 46 12.37 -6.27 31.36
N GLN A 47 12.32 -7.58 31.63
CA GLN A 47 12.46 -8.61 30.59
C GLN A 47 11.27 -8.66 29.62
N LEU A 48 10.10 -8.19 30.04
CA LEU A 48 8.95 -7.99 29.18
C LEU A 48 9.14 -6.75 28.30
N VAL A 49 9.62 -5.64 28.87
CA VAL A 49 10.02 -4.43 28.14
C VAL A 49 11.15 -4.71 27.15
N ASP A 50 12.18 -5.47 27.51
CA ASP A 50 13.29 -5.82 26.63
C ASP A 50 12.82 -6.71 25.46
N ALA A 51 11.87 -7.63 25.69
CA ALA A 51 11.25 -8.47 24.65
C ALA A 51 10.24 -7.70 23.77
N ILE A 52 9.59 -6.68 24.33
CA ILE A 52 8.73 -5.76 23.57
C ILE A 52 9.62 -4.82 22.74
N ALA A 53 10.71 -4.28 23.27
CA ALA A 53 11.67 -3.43 22.56
C ALA A 53 12.51 -4.17 21.51
N SER A 54 12.67 -5.50 21.60
CA SER A 54 13.17 -6.30 20.48
C SER A 54 12.22 -6.33 19.28
N ASN A 55 11.03 -5.78 19.44
CA ASN A 55 10.15 -5.38 18.37
C ASN A 55 10.09 -3.82 18.37
N LEU A 56 10.59 -3.16 17.29
CA LEU A 56 10.16 -1.81 16.83
C LEU A 56 10.75 -0.60 17.71
N GLN A 57 10.97 0.74 17.46
CA GLN A 57 10.76 1.84 16.44
C GLN A 57 9.78 3.09 16.74
N ALA A 58 10.16 4.41 16.77
CA ALA A 58 9.28 5.68 16.75
C ALA A 58 9.89 7.17 16.82
N CYS A 59 9.96 7.96 15.70
CA CYS A 59 10.15 9.46 15.49
C CYS A 59 11.25 10.33 16.19
N SER A 60 11.47 11.68 16.04
CA SER A 60 10.91 12.91 15.36
C SER A 60 11.94 14.11 15.47
N TYR A 61 11.85 15.38 14.97
CA TYR A 61 11.34 16.12 13.76
C TYR A 61 11.49 17.69 13.93
N ASP A 62 11.96 18.48 12.92
CA ASP A 62 11.75 19.96 12.80
C ASP A 62 11.93 20.50 11.34
N GLY A 63 11.14 21.49 10.89
CA GLY A 63 11.01 21.84 9.46
C GLY A 63 11.48 23.24 9.04
N LYS A 64 12.47 23.30 8.13
CA LYS A 64 12.90 24.52 7.39
C LYS A 64 13.23 24.19 5.93
N PRO A 65 13.13 25.12 4.96
CA PRO A 65 13.51 24.86 3.58
C PRO A 65 15.04 24.74 3.46
N VAL A 66 15.53 23.52 3.25
CA VAL A 66 16.95 23.17 3.31
C VAL A 66 17.39 22.55 1.98
N THR A 67 18.30 23.22 1.27
CA THR A 67 18.97 22.65 0.08
C THR A 67 20.22 21.90 0.51
N MET A 68 20.07 20.66 0.96
CA MET A 68 21.21 19.81 1.30
C MET A 68 21.74 19.08 0.06
N SER A 69 23.05 19.22 -0.16
CA SER A 69 23.81 18.14 -0.80
C SER A 69 23.98 17.00 0.20
N ALA A 70 24.20 15.78 -0.27
CA ALA A 70 24.19 14.57 0.57
C ALA A 70 25.29 14.50 1.66
N HIS A 71 26.19 15.50 1.71
CA HIS A 71 27.01 15.79 2.88
C HIS A 71 26.21 15.98 4.18
N ALA A 72 24.89 16.20 4.13
CA ALA A 72 23.95 16.13 5.27
C ALA A 72 24.23 14.94 6.21
N MET A 73 24.44 13.76 5.64
CA MET A 73 24.63 12.51 6.40
C MET A 73 25.92 12.47 7.21
N SER A 74 26.86 13.41 6.99
CA SER A 74 28.21 13.41 7.57
C SER A 74 28.34 14.11 8.92
N GLN A 75 27.24 14.60 9.52
CA GLN A 75 27.29 15.38 10.78
C GLN A 75 26.58 14.74 11.97
N GLY A 76 25.86 13.62 11.78
CA GLY A 76 25.26 12.85 12.89
C GLY A 76 24.18 13.58 13.71
N ASP A 77 23.58 14.62 13.15
CA ASP A 77 22.49 15.36 13.78
C ASP A 77 21.15 14.61 13.63
N ALA A 78 20.28 14.69 14.64
CA ALA A 78 19.12 13.82 14.80
C ALA A 78 18.08 13.92 13.66
N GLY A 79 18.08 15.05 12.94
CA GLY A 79 17.22 15.27 11.77
C GLY A 79 17.71 14.61 10.48
N ALA A 80 18.97 14.21 10.34
CA ALA A 80 19.56 13.88 9.04
C ALA A 80 18.86 12.71 8.31
N GLY A 81 18.46 11.66 9.03
CA GLY A 81 17.65 10.58 8.47
C GLY A 81 16.19 10.96 8.21
N VAL A 82 15.64 11.91 8.97
CA VAL A 82 14.28 12.45 8.76
C VAL A 82 14.23 13.22 7.44
N ASP A 83 15.23 14.07 7.18
CA ASP A 83 15.36 14.83 5.93
C ASP A 83 15.51 13.92 4.71
N VAL A 84 16.35 12.88 4.81
CA VAL A 84 16.51 11.88 3.73
C VAL A 84 15.20 11.15 3.44
N VAL A 85 14.46 10.72 4.47
CA VAL A 85 13.14 10.08 4.30
C VAL A 85 12.14 11.04 3.68
N ALA A 86 12.08 12.28 4.17
CA ALA A 86 11.17 13.30 3.65
C ALA A 86 11.45 13.57 2.16
N GLU A 87 12.71 13.72 1.76
CA GLU A 87 13.10 13.95 0.36
C GLU A 87 12.73 12.75 -0.54
N ILE A 88 13.00 11.51 -0.11
CA ILE A 88 12.58 10.30 -0.86
C ILE A 88 11.06 10.30 -1.06
N MET A 89 10.28 10.61 -0.02
CA MET A 89 8.82 10.67 -0.07
C MET A 89 8.29 11.73 -1.05
N ARG A 90 9.03 12.83 -1.31
CA ARG A 90 8.63 13.81 -2.34
C ARG A 90 8.57 13.22 -3.75
N TYR A 91 9.29 12.13 -4.03
CA TYR A 91 9.31 11.44 -5.33
C TYR A 91 8.36 10.23 -5.41
N THR A 92 7.72 9.85 -4.30
CA THR A 92 6.66 8.83 -4.28
C THR A 92 5.28 9.41 -4.55
N GLY A 93 5.07 10.70 -4.27
CA GLY A 93 3.76 11.36 -4.38
C GLY A 93 2.79 10.97 -3.26
N LEU A 94 3.28 10.71 -2.04
CA LEU A 94 2.45 10.24 -0.94
C LEU A 94 2.69 11.01 0.36
N PRO A 95 1.70 11.14 1.24
CA PRO A 95 1.93 11.58 2.61
C PRO A 95 2.81 10.57 3.34
N GLN A 96 3.87 11.06 3.98
CA GLN A 96 4.60 10.27 4.97
C GLN A 96 3.67 9.97 6.16
N ASN A 97 3.32 8.70 6.30
CA ASN A 97 2.43 8.18 7.36
C ASN A 97 3.16 7.15 8.24
N PHE A 98 4.46 7.38 8.41
CA PHE A 98 5.38 6.64 9.24
C PHE A 98 6.46 7.56 9.81
N GLU A 99 6.94 7.21 10.98
CA GLU A 99 7.86 7.97 11.82
C GLU A 99 9.34 7.62 11.48
N VAL A 100 10.36 8.30 12.06
CA VAL A 100 11.79 8.01 11.81
C VAL A 100 12.68 8.15 13.06
N ILE A 101 13.40 7.10 13.47
CA ILE A 101 14.35 7.06 14.61
C ILE A 101 15.81 6.92 14.15
N GLN A 102 16.71 7.66 14.79
CA GLN A 102 18.13 7.29 14.94
C GLN A 102 18.31 6.48 16.25
N SER A 103 18.74 5.23 16.18
CA SER A 103 18.96 4.38 17.37
C SER A 103 20.20 3.50 17.20
N ASN A 104 20.92 3.32 18.31
CA ASN A 104 22.08 2.42 18.41
C ASN A 104 21.68 0.97 18.76
N ASP A 105 20.42 0.74 19.13
CA ASP A 105 19.88 -0.58 19.53
C ASP A 105 19.55 -1.43 18.29
N VAL A 106 19.25 -0.78 17.16
CA VAL A 106 19.22 -1.40 15.83
C VAL A 106 20.66 -1.45 15.29
N PRO A 107 21.14 -2.57 14.73
CA PRO A 107 22.51 -2.70 14.21
C PRO A 107 22.69 -2.18 12.77
N ASN A 108 21.60 -1.82 12.11
CA ASN A 108 21.50 -1.49 10.68
C ASN A 108 20.38 -0.42 10.47
N ALA A 109 19.63 -0.49 9.36
CA ALA A 109 18.29 0.10 9.29
C ALA A 109 17.22 -1.00 9.20
N ALA A 110 15.98 -0.66 9.55
CA ALA A 110 14.83 -1.55 9.48
C ALA A 110 13.51 -0.76 9.33
N ALA A 111 12.47 -1.44 8.84
CA ALA A 111 11.06 -1.02 8.79
C ALA A 111 10.18 -1.95 9.67
N VAL A 112 9.48 -1.40 10.67
CA VAL A 112 8.68 -2.12 11.69
C VAL A 112 7.57 -1.18 12.26
N ILE A 113 7.01 -1.37 13.48
CA ILE A 113 5.82 -0.63 14.03
C ILE A 113 5.71 -0.54 15.60
N LEU A 114 6.28 0.41 16.39
CA LEU A 114 6.16 0.35 17.89
C LEU A 114 4.75 0.39 18.44
N LEU A 115 4.56 -0.35 19.53
CA LEU A 115 3.71 0.08 20.63
C LEU A 115 4.34 1.29 21.33
N GLY A 116 3.74 2.47 21.19
CA GLY A 116 4.16 3.66 21.92
C GLY A 116 3.93 3.56 23.43
N ALA A 117 4.26 4.63 24.17
CA ALA A 117 3.93 4.73 25.61
C ALA A 117 2.41 4.76 25.88
N ASP A 118 1.63 5.04 24.84
CA ASP A 118 0.17 4.95 24.73
C ASP A 118 -0.34 3.52 24.39
N GLN A 119 0.57 2.56 24.19
CA GLN A 119 0.33 1.21 23.66
C GLN A 119 -0.27 1.20 22.24
N LEU A 120 -0.09 2.27 21.45
CA LEU A 120 -0.60 2.35 20.07
C LEU A 120 0.48 1.99 19.04
N PRO A 121 0.15 1.18 18.00
CA PRO A 121 1.07 0.82 16.93
C PRO A 121 1.40 2.02 16.00
N ARG A 122 2.68 2.40 15.93
CA ARG A 122 3.25 3.48 15.11
C ARG A 122 4.22 2.91 14.08
N ARG A 123 3.95 3.06 12.78
CA ARG A 123 4.82 2.63 11.66
C ARG A 123 6.05 3.54 11.55
N VAL A 124 7.27 3.03 11.36
CA VAL A 124 8.52 3.83 11.41
C VAL A 124 9.65 3.27 10.52
N ILE A 125 10.70 4.06 10.34
CA ILE A 125 12.04 3.60 9.96
C ILE A 125 13.01 3.87 11.13
N ALA A 126 13.76 2.86 11.58
CA ALA A 126 14.82 3.04 12.56
C ALA A 126 16.15 2.75 11.89
N TYR A 127 17.12 3.64 12.07
CA TYR A 127 18.44 3.51 11.48
C TYR A 127 19.55 3.79 12.50
N ASN A 128 20.66 3.12 12.30
CA ASN A 128 21.91 3.33 13.01
C ASN A 128 22.80 4.28 12.19
N ASP A 129 23.20 5.39 12.78
CA ASP A 129 24.01 6.44 12.14
C ASP A 129 25.41 5.91 11.76
N ARG A 130 26.07 5.24 12.71
CA ARG A 130 27.37 4.63 12.49
C ARG A 130 27.33 3.56 11.40
N PHE A 131 26.26 2.77 11.31
CA PHE A 131 26.06 1.84 10.20
C PHE A 131 26.00 2.57 8.85
N MET A 132 25.26 3.69 8.76
CA MET A 132 25.21 4.49 7.53
C MET A 132 26.57 5.10 7.18
N ASP A 133 27.40 5.43 8.16
CA ASP A 133 28.77 5.90 7.97
C ASP A 133 29.72 4.77 7.50
N ASP A 134 29.65 3.60 8.13
CA ASP A 134 30.38 2.39 7.71
C ASP A 134 29.96 1.96 6.28
N VAL A 135 28.68 2.12 5.91
CA VAL A 135 28.17 1.93 4.54
C VAL A 135 28.79 2.92 3.55
N ARG A 136 28.86 4.22 3.87
CA ARG A 136 29.53 5.21 2.99
C ARG A 136 31.01 4.87 2.83
N GLY A 137 31.71 4.54 3.92
CA GLY A 137 33.10 4.13 3.89
C GLY A 137 33.35 2.91 3.00
N ALA A 138 32.59 1.82 3.20
CA ALA A 138 32.68 0.60 2.39
C ALA A 138 32.37 0.85 0.90
N THR A 139 31.38 1.69 0.60
CA THR A 139 30.95 1.98 -0.77
C THR A 139 31.79 3.04 -1.49
N SER A 140 32.97 3.40 -0.95
CA SER A 140 33.89 4.39 -1.54
C SER A 140 33.35 5.83 -1.53
N ASN A 141 32.67 6.20 -0.44
CA ASN A 141 31.96 7.47 -0.23
C ASN A 141 30.86 7.69 -1.28
N ASN A 142 30.05 6.66 -1.54
CA ASN A 142 28.92 6.76 -2.43
C ASN A 142 27.67 7.19 -1.65
N ASP A 143 27.28 8.45 -1.80
CA ASP A 143 26.16 9.05 -1.07
C ASP A 143 24.80 8.41 -1.39
N TRP A 144 24.65 7.77 -2.56
CA TRP A 144 23.43 7.03 -2.92
C TRP A 144 23.26 5.70 -2.19
N ALA A 145 24.34 5.10 -1.65
CA ALA A 145 24.24 3.79 -1.01
C ALA A 145 23.43 3.80 0.30
N PRO A 146 23.62 4.75 1.24
CA PRO A 146 22.71 4.93 2.38
C PRO A 146 21.28 5.30 1.96
N ILE A 147 21.14 6.19 0.96
CA ILE A 147 19.82 6.62 0.45
C ILE A 147 19.05 5.41 -0.12
N SER A 148 19.74 4.48 -0.79
CA SER A 148 19.15 3.21 -1.26
C SER A 148 18.65 2.33 -0.12
N ILE A 149 19.36 2.28 1.01
CA ILE A 149 18.89 1.53 2.19
C ILE A 149 17.65 2.20 2.79
N MET A 150 17.68 3.53 3.00
CA MET A 150 16.51 4.26 3.51
C MET A 150 15.30 4.14 2.57
N ALA A 151 15.51 4.19 1.25
CA ALA A 151 14.46 3.96 0.25
C ALA A 151 13.92 2.54 0.28
N HIS A 152 14.78 1.52 0.51
CA HIS A 152 14.35 0.14 0.70
C HIS A 152 13.44 -0.01 1.94
N GLU A 153 13.79 0.59 3.09
CA GLU A 153 12.92 0.60 4.28
C GLU A 153 11.56 1.29 4.02
N ILE A 154 11.57 2.42 3.27
CA ILE A 154 10.34 3.08 2.81
C ILE A 154 9.51 2.12 1.93
N GLY A 155 10.16 1.34 1.06
CA GLY A 155 9.52 0.32 0.22
C GLY A 155 8.79 -0.75 1.04
N HIS A 156 9.43 -1.31 2.07
CA HIS A 156 8.78 -2.23 3.01
C HIS A 156 7.54 -1.63 3.67
N HIS A 157 7.51 -0.31 3.81
CA HIS A 157 6.42 0.41 4.42
C HIS A 157 5.27 0.75 3.47
N LEU A 158 5.57 1.27 2.28
CA LEU A 158 4.55 1.66 1.30
C LEU A 158 3.87 0.45 0.65
N SER A 159 4.56 -0.69 0.56
CA SER A 159 3.99 -1.97 0.11
C SER A 159 3.35 -2.79 1.23
N GLY A 160 3.37 -2.31 2.47
CA GLY A 160 2.72 -2.96 3.61
C GLY A 160 3.39 -4.26 4.07
N HIS A 161 4.69 -4.45 3.82
CA HIS A 161 5.43 -5.62 4.31
C HIS A 161 5.53 -5.62 5.85
N THR A 162 5.59 -4.44 6.48
CA THR A 162 5.72 -4.32 7.94
C THR A 162 4.48 -4.72 8.74
N ILE A 163 3.35 -5.01 8.08
CA ILE A 163 2.12 -5.54 8.69
C ILE A 163 1.86 -7.01 8.36
N GLN A 164 2.73 -7.65 7.56
CA GLN A 164 2.63 -9.06 7.19
C GLN A 164 3.37 -9.92 8.24
N PRO A 165 2.75 -11.00 8.77
CA PRO A 165 3.45 -11.93 9.67
C PRO A 165 4.65 -12.59 8.97
N GLY A 166 5.81 -12.63 9.64
CA GLY A 166 7.00 -13.33 9.16
C GLY A 166 8.16 -12.45 8.67
N GLY A 167 8.02 -11.11 8.68
CA GLY A 167 9.11 -10.16 8.46
C GLY A 167 9.73 -10.22 7.05
N SER A 168 11.06 -10.08 6.96
CA SER A 168 11.82 -10.21 5.71
C SER A 168 11.57 -11.56 5.03
N GLN A 169 11.01 -11.52 3.82
CA GLN A 169 10.73 -12.69 2.99
C GLN A 169 11.27 -12.43 1.58
N PRO A 170 11.82 -13.42 0.86
CA PRO A 170 12.47 -13.15 -0.43
C PRO A 170 11.64 -12.38 -1.47
N PRO A 171 10.29 -12.49 -1.56
CA PRO A 171 9.48 -11.63 -2.42
C PRO A 171 9.36 -10.18 -1.95
N THR A 172 9.19 -9.95 -0.64
CA THR A 172 8.99 -8.60 -0.07
C THR A 172 10.28 -7.79 -0.11
N GLU A 173 11.43 -8.46 0.07
CA GLU A 173 12.77 -7.90 -0.10
C GLU A 173 13.00 -7.38 -1.54
N LEU A 174 12.73 -8.22 -2.56
CA LEU A 174 12.90 -7.83 -3.97
C LEU A 174 11.94 -6.73 -4.40
N GLU A 175 10.74 -6.67 -3.81
CA GLU A 175 9.82 -5.57 -4.07
C GLU A 175 10.33 -4.24 -3.49
N ALA A 176 10.87 -4.26 -2.28
CA ALA A 176 11.44 -3.06 -1.68
C ALA A 176 12.75 -2.61 -2.36
N ASP A 177 13.55 -3.53 -2.91
CA ASP A 177 14.65 -3.22 -3.84
C ASP A 177 14.14 -2.50 -5.09
N LYS A 178 13.07 -3.02 -5.72
CA LYS A 178 12.48 -2.44 -6.92
C LYS A 178 11.94 -1.03 -6.66
N PHE A 179 11.29 -0.82 -5.52
CA PHE A 179 10.91 0.51 -5.07
C PHE A 179 12.14 1.43 -4.85
N SER A 180 13.19 0.93 -4.21
CA SER A 180 14.44 1.67 -4.01
C SER A 180 15.04 2.14 -5.34
N GLY A 181 15.26 1.24 -6.30
CA GLY A 181 15.76 1.60 -7.64
C GLY A 181 14.88 2.59 -8.39
N PHE A 182 13.56 2.44 -8.27
CA PHE A 182 12.57 3.32 -8.88
C PHE A 182 12.64 4.77 -8.35
N VAL A 183 12.72 4.95 -7.03
CA VAL A 183 12.78 6.29 -6.43
C VAL A 183 14.17 6.93 -6.56
N LEU A 184 15.24 6.14 -6.47
CA LEU A 184 16.62 6.58 -6.71
C LEU A 184 16.80 7.21 -8.11
N TYR A 185 16.23 6.60 -9.15
CA TYR A 185 16.25 7.21 -10.49
C TYR A 185 15.55 8.59 -10.49
N LYS A 186 14.35 8.69 -9.90
CA LYS A 186 13.60 9.95 -9.85
C LYS A 186 14.35 11.06 -9.11
N MET A 187 15.12 10.71 -8.09
CA MET A 187 16.01 11.62 -7.34
C MET A 187 17.29 12.00 -8.12
N GLY A 188 17.63 11.29 -9.20
CA GLY A 188 18.77 11.59 -10.07
C GLY A 188 19.94 10.59 -10.04
N ALA A 189 19.81 9.45 -9.37
CA ALA A 189 20.89 8.48 -9.23
C ALA A 189 21.26 7.79 -10.56
N LEU A 190 22.58 7.61 -10.80
CA LEU A 190 23.07 6.71 -11.84
C LEU A 190 22.81 5.25 -11.46
N LEU A 191 22.61 4.36 -12.44
CA LEU A 191 22.37 2.94 -12.16
C LEU A 191 23.53 2.24 -11.39
N PRO A 192 24.82 2.51 -11.68
CA PRO A 192 25.93 2.01 -10.87
C PRO A 192 25.97 2.54 -9.42
N ASP A 193 25.35 3.70 -9.15
CA ASP A 193 25.22 4.27 -7.81
C ASP A 193 24.04 3.64 -7.07
N ALA A 194 22.87 3.56 -7.72
CA ALA A 194 21.67 2.95 -7.15
C ALA A 194 21.89 1.47 -6.74
N THR A 195 22.70 0.74 -7.50
CA THR A 195 23.05 -0.66 -7.20
C THR A 195 24.28 -0.80 -6.26
N LYS A 196 24.94 0.30 -5.87
CA LYS A 196 26.24 0.29 -5.19
C LYS A 196 26.21 -0.39 -3.83
N ALA A 197 25.15 -0.18 -3.05
CA ALA A 197 24.97 -0.79 -1.73
C ALA A 197 24.97 -2.33 -1.84
N MET A 198 24.06 -2.88 -2.65
CA MET A 198 23.91 -4.34 -2.82
C MET A 198 25.17 -4.98 -3.41
N ASN A 199 25.79 -4.33 -4.40
CA ASN A 199 27.04 -4.81 -5.00
C ASN A 199 28.25 -4.83 -4.02
N THR A 200 28.21 -4.05 -2.94
CA THR A 200 29.32 -3.94 -1.98
C THR A 200 29.07 -4.78 -0.71
N LEU A 201 27.83 -4.83 -0.22
CA LEU A 201 27.50 -5.30 1.13
C LEU A 201 26.86 -6.70 1.18
N VAL A 202 26.09 -7.09 0.16
CA VAL A 202 25.26 -8.31 0.19
C VAL A 202 26.04 -9.51 -0.37
N PRO A 203 25.96 -10.72 0.24
CA PRO A 203 26.56 -11.94 -0.32
C PRO A 203 25.91 -12.42 -1.63
N ASP A 204 26.66 -13.13 -2.48
CA ASP A 204 26.14 -13.69 -3.74
C ASP A 204 25.10 -14.82 -3.55
N THR A 205 25.16 -15.52 -2.42
CA THR A 205 24.29 -16.67 -2.10
C THR A 205 22.95 -16.24 -1.51
N ASP A 206 21.86 -16.91 -1.91
CA ASP A 206 20.57 -16.78 -1.24
C ASP A 206 20.62 -17.17 0.25
N GLY A 207 19.97 -16.37 1.09
CA GLY A 207 19.60 -16.73 2.45
C GLY A 207 18.14 -17.21 2.56
N PRO A 208 17.69 -17.63 3.76
CA PRO A 208 16.32 -18.09 3.98
C PRO A 208 15.29 -16.94 3.93
N THR A 209 15.68 -15.74 4.35
CA THR A 209 14.81 -14.54 4.39
C THR A 209 15.20 -13.49 3.35
N HIS A 210 16.50 -13.39 3.02
CA HIS A 210 17.05 -12.37 2.11
C HIS A 210 17.59 -13.02 0.82
N PRO A 211 17.23 -12.53 -0.38
CA PRO A 211 17.78 -13.02 -1.65
C PRO A 211 19.27 -12.71 -1.81
N GLY A 212 19.97 -13.53 -2.61
CA GLY A 212 21.37 -13.29 -2.97
C GLY A 212 21.55 -12.06 -3.87
N ARG A 213 22.73 -11.42 -3.79
CA ARG A 213 23.12 -10.15 -4.44
C ARG A 213 22.55 -9.98 -5.85
N SER A 214 22.72 -10.99 -6.72
CA SER A 214 22.34 -10.90 -8.14
C SER A 214 20.85 -10.65 -8.35
N LYS A 215 19.97 -11.18 -7.50
CA LYS A 215 18.52 -10.93 -7.57
C LYS A 215 18.19 -9.53 -7.06
N ARG A 216 18.83 -9.10 -5.97
CA ARG A 216 18.62 -7.79 -5.35
C ARG A 216 19.04 -6.64 -6.26
N VAL A 217 20.23 -6.77 -6.86
CA VAL A 217 20.74 -5.86 -7.89
C VAL A 217 19.77 -5.80 -9.08
N ARG A 218 19.30 -6.96 -9.59
CA ARG A 218 18.35 -7.00 -10.71
C ARG A 218 17.01 -6.33 -10.39
N ALA A 219 16.51 -6.44 -9.16
CA ALA A 219 15.29 -5.75 -8.75
C ALA A 219 15.47 -4.22 -8.71
N ILE A 220 16.62 -3.73 -8.20
CA ILE A 220 16.98 -2.31 -8.28
C ILE A 220 17.09 -1.86 -9.76
N GLU A 221 17.71 -2.66 -10.63
CA GLU A 221 17.79 -2.40 -12.08
C GLU A 221 16.41 -2.32 -12.74
N GLU A 222 15.50 -3.26 -12.47
CA GLU A 222 14.12 -3.25 -12.94
C GLU A 222 13.37 -1.98 -12.50
N GLY A 223 13.52 -1.58 -11.24
CA GLY A 223 12.91 -0.36 -10.69
C GLY A 223 13.43 0.91 -11.36
N TRP A 224 14.75 1.04 -11.48
CA TRP A 224 15.42 2.17 -12.11
C TRP A 224 15.03 2.29 -13.60
N GLN A 225 15.00 1.17 -14.33
CA GLN A 225 14.57 1.12 -15.73
C GLN A 225 13.08 1.47 -15.89
N GLN A 226 12.22 0.99 -15.00
CA GLN A 226 10.79 1.32 -14.99
C GLN A 226 10.56 2.83 -14.79
N ALA A 227 11.28 3.46 -13.86
CA ALA A 227 11.22 4.91 -13.65
C ALA A 227 11.77 5.71 -14.84
N CYS A 228 12.80 5.18 -15.50
CA CYS A 228 13.40 5.78 -16.69
C CYS A 228 12.48 5.76 -17.92
N ALA A 229 11.81 4.62 -18.17
CA ALA A 229 10.82 4.49 -19.24
C ALA A 229 9.65 5.48 -19.05
N GLN A 230 9.18 5.66 -17.81
CA GLN A 230 8.12 6.63 -17.45
C GLN A 230 8.49 8.10 -17.67
N GLN A 231 9.78 8.43 -17.83
CA GLN A 231 10.25 9.78 -18.12
C GLN A 231 10.72 9.96 -19.58
N GLY A 232 10.62 8.92 -20.43
CA GLY A 232 11.13 8.94 -21.80
C GLY A 232 12.65 9.10 -21.89
N GLY A 233 13.38 8.66 -20.86
CA GLY A 233 14.83 8.87 -20.71
C GLY A 233 15.70 7.95 -21.57
N ASP A 234 16.97 8.33 -21.73
CA ASP A 234 18.01 7.45 -22.26
C ASP A 234 18.47 6.47 -21.18
N CYS A 235 17.80 5.32 -21.10
CA CYS A 235 18.01 4.31 -20.06
C CYS A 235 19.33 3.52 -20.20
N SER A 236 20.29 3.99 -21.00
CA SER A 236 21.66 3.44 -21.09
C SER A 236 22.56 3.74 -19.87
N GLY A 237 21.98 4.06 -18.71
CA GLY A 237 22.71 4.27 -17.45
C GLY A 237 23.24 5.68 -17.21
N LYS A 238 22.75 6.69 -17.94
CA LYS A 238 23.05 8.11 -17.71
C LYS A 238 22.15 8.69 -16.61
N ALA A 239 22.58 9.78 -15.98
CA ALA A 239 21.75 10.48 -15.00
C ALA A 239 20.61 11.22 -15.73
N PRO A 240 19.37 11.15 -15.24
CA PRO A 240 18.31 11.99 -15.77
C PRO A 240 18.56 13.46 -15.43
N ALA A 241 17.92 14.37 -16.16
CA ALA A 241 17.74 15.72 -15.67
C ALA A 241 16.83 15.66 -14.43
N ALA A 242 17.30 16.16 -13.28
CA ALA A 242 16.55 16.09 -12.03
C ALA A 242 15.16 16.73 -12.19
N VAL A 243 14.11 15.92 -12.06
CA VAL A 243 12.72 16.38 -12.10
C VAL A 243 12.40 17.18 -10.85
N ALA A 244 11.66 18.27 -11.01
CA ALA A 244 11.13 19.01 -9.88
C ALA A 244 10.20 18.10 -9.05
N ALA A 245 10.42 18.06 -7.74
CA ALA A 245 9.67 17.21 -6.84
C ALA A 245 8.20 17.69 -6.70
N ASN A 246 7.26 16.88 -7.20
CA ASN A 246 5.82 17.19 -7.36
C ASN A 246 5.02 17.19 -6.04
N MET A 247 5.41 17.96 -5.04
CA MET A 247 4.53 18.35 -3.93
C MET A 247 4.89 19.73 -3.34
N PRO A 248 3.92 20.61 -3.04
CA PRO A 248 4.10 21.68 -2.08
C PRO A 248 4.36 21.07 -0.68
N ALA A 249 5.17 21.72 0.15
CA ALA A 249 5.54 21.16 1.45
C ALA A 249 4.38 21.20 2.46
N SER A 250 4.07 20.06 3.06
CA SER A 250 3.07 19.93 4.13
C SER A 250 3.46 20.73 5.37
N ALA A 251 2.60 21.65 5.81
CA ALA A 251 2.78 22.37 7.07
C ALA A 251 2.41 21.47 8.28
N PRO A 252 3.06 21.65 9.44
CA PRO A 252 2.74 20.87 10.64
C PRO A 252 1.34 21.23 11.18
N SER A 253 0.55 20.20 11.52
CA SER A 253 -0.72 20.38 12.22
C SER A 253 -0.47 20.78 13.67
N GLY A 254 -0.98 21.95 14.11
CA GLY A 254 -0.62 22.50 15.41
C GLY A 254 -1.26 23.83 15.82
N ALA A 255 -2.56 24.02 15.58
CA ALA A 255 -3.33 25.12 16.19
C ALA A 255 -4.83 24.80 16.29
N ASP A 256 -5.44 25.05 17.45
CA ASP A 256 -6.89 24.94 17.64
C ASP A 256 -7.65 26.06 16.90
N THR A 257 -8.36 25.72 15.83
CA THR A 257 -9.38 26.60 15.23
C THR A 257 -10.73 25.92 15.16
N LYS A 258 -11.60 26.28 16.11
CA LYS A 258 -13.03 25.92 16.17
C LYS A 258 -13.72 26.18 14.81
N PRO A 259 -14.52 25.22 14.26
CA PRO A 259 -15.24 25.43 13.01
C PRO A 259 -16.21 26.63 13.07
N ALA A 260 -16.16 27.46 12.02
CA ALA A 260 -17.22 28.42 11.72
C ALA A 260 -18.28 27.73 10.85
N ALA A 261 -19.56 27.92 11.18
CA ALA A 261 -20.65 27.31 10.42
C ALA A 261 -20.81 27.99 9.05
N VAL A 262 -20.77 27.20 7.97
CA VAL A 262 -21.08 27.65 6.61
C VAL A 262 -22.47 27.16 6.25
N SER A 263 -23.37 28.08 5.87
CA SER A 263 -24.76 27.76 5.55
C SER A 263 -24.90 27.21 4.13
N ALA A 264 -25.49 26.03 3.98
CA ALA A 264 -25.77 25.43 2.68
C ALA A 264 -26.81 26.23 1.85
N PRO A 265 -26.67 26.32 0.52
CA PRO A 265 -27.72 26.81 -0.37
C PRO A 265 -28.87 25.77 -0.49
N PRO A 266 -30.11 26.20 -0.79
CA PRO A 266 -31.27 25.31 -0.81
C PRO A 266 -31.34 24.45 -2.08
N VAL A 267 -31.70 23.18 -1.90
CA VAL A 267 -32.03 22.24 -3.00
C VAL A 267 -33.44 22.56 -3.54
N PRO A 268 -33.63 22.75 -4.86
CA PRO A 268 -34.96 22.81 -5.47
C PRO A 268 -35.62 21.42 -5.44
N ALA A 269 -36.86 21.34 -4.97
CA ALA A 269 -37.59 20.09 -4.91
C ALA A 269 -38.06 19.61 -6.29
N SER A 270 -38.15 18.30 -6.47
CA SER A 270 -38.77 17.67 -7.63
C SER A 270 -40.26 17.97 -7.69
N ASP A 271 -40.74 18.46 -8.82
CA ASP A 271 -42.17 18.56 -9.11
C ASP A 271 -42.50 17.78 -10.39
N THR A 272 -43.65 17.12 -10.43
CA THR A 272 -43.99 16.18 -11.51
C THR A 272 -45.09 16.67 -12.43
N ASN A 273 -44.96 16.28 -13.70
CA ASN A 273 -46.06 15.80 -14.58
C ASN A 273 -46.56 16.75 -15.70
N VAL A 274 -46.98 16.09 -16.81
CA VAL A 274 -47.73 16.56 -17.98
C VAL A 274 -47.03 17.53 -18.96
N GLY A 275 -46.82 17.05 -20.19
CA GLY A 275 -46.48 17.91 -21.34
C GLY A 275 -45.97 17.15 -22.58
N ARG A 276 -46.88 16.63 -23.42
CA ARG A 276 -46.54 16.34 -24.83
C ARG A 276 -46.72 17.64 -25.61
N ASP A 277 -45.75 17.96 -26.47
CA ASP A 277 -46.04 18.29 -27.88
C ASP A 277 -44.76 18.17 -28.74
N ASP A 278 -44.94 18.23 -30.06
CA ASP A 278 -43.94 17.94 -31.10
C ASP A 278 -43.02 19.15 -31.42
N LEU A 279 -41.89 18.89 -32.10
CA LEU A 279 -41.36 19.61 -33.28
C LEU A 279 -39.82 19.49 -33.45
N GLY A 280 -39.41 18.79 -34.53
CA GLY A 280 -38.33 19.28 -35.41
C GLY A 280 -36.89 18.78 -35.19
N VAL A 281 -36.56 17.60 -35.74
CA VAL A 281 -35.16 17.19 -35.99
C VAL A 281 -34.70 17.66 -37.38
N PRO A 282 -33.60 18.44 -37.51
CA PRO A 282 -33.01 18.75 -38.81
C PRO A 282 -32.22 17.56 -39.37
N ALA A 283 -32.40 17.22 -40.64
CA ALA A 283 -31.68 16.13 -41.29
C ALA A 283 -30.27 16.54 -41.75
N LEU A 284 -29.31 15.62 -41.61
CA LEU A 284 -27.94 15.77 -42.13
C LEU A 284 -27.90 15.59 -43.67
N PRO A 285 -27.11 16.38 -44.42
CA PRO A 285 -26.89 16.17 -45.84
C PRO A 285 -25.88 15.02 -46.08
N SER A 286 -26.21 14.10 -46.99
CA SER A 286 -25.31 13.02 -47.41
C SER A 286 -24.26 13.51 -48.40
N GLY A 287 -22.99 13.56 -47.98
CA GLY A 287 -21.82 13.75 -48.84
C GLY A 287 -21.22 12.41 -49.29
N SER A 288 -20.65 12.36 -50.50
CA SER A 288 -20.13 11.13 -51.12
C SER A 288 -18.72 10.74 -50.67
N SER A 289 -18.43 9.44 -50.79
CA SER A 289 -17.12 8.81 -50.57
C SER A 289 -16.05 9.19 -51.59
N ASP A 290 -14.80 9.29 -51.14
CA ASP A 290 -13.58 9.05 -51.92
C ASP A 290 -12.63 8.18 -51.07
N ASP A 291 -11.91 7.24 -51.71
CA ASP A 291 -11.11 6.20 -51.04
C ASP A 291 -9.76 6.71 -50.48
N ALA A 292 -9.45 6.35 -49.23
CA ALA A 292 -8.12 6.53 -48.64
C ALA A 292 -7.80 5.48 -47.55
N SER A 293 -7.38 4.28 -47.99
CA SER A 293 -6.66 3.25 -47.19
C SER A 293 -7.12 3.06 -45.73
N ASP A 294 -8.11 2.18 -45.52
CA ASP A 294 -8.61 1.81 -44.19
C ASP A 294 -7.57 1.04 -43.36
N GLN A 295 -6.76 1.79 -42.62
CA GLN A 295 -6.24 1.40 -41.31
C GLN A 295 -7.14 2.05 -40.26
N PRO A 296 -7.59 1.34 -39.21
CA PRO A 296 -8.37 1.96 -38.15
C PRO A 296 -7.54 3.09 -37.52
N ASN A 297 -8.05 4.31 -37.60
CA ASN A 297 -7.33 5.51 -37.18
C ASN A 297 -7.26 5.58 -35.64
N VAL A 298 -6.26 4.89 -35.07
CA VAL A 298 -5.97 4.84 -33.64
C VAL A 298 -5.86 6.27 -33.11
N LEU A 299 -6.64 6.57 -32.06
CA LEU A 299 -6.62 7.88 -31.43
C LEU A 299 -5.26 8.08 -30.75
N ALA A 300 -4.54 9.10 -31.19
CA ALA A 300 -3.28 9.58 -30.63
C ALA A 300 -3.37 11.10 -30.48
N GLY A 301 -3.08 11.60 -29.28
CA GLY A 301 -3.15 13.02 -28.95
C GLY A 301 -1.85 13.77 -29.20
N VAL A 302 -1.87 15.08 -28.92
CA VAL A 302 -0.69 15.97 -29.00
C VAL A 302 -0.28 16.56 -27.64
N GLY A 303 -0.68 15.92 -26.54
CA GLY A 303 -0.24 16.18 -25.18
C GLY A 303 0.92 15.28 -24.72
N PRO A 304 1.37 15.40 -23.47
CA PRO A 304 2.36 14.50 -22.89
C PRO A 304 1.80 13.08 -22.71
N VAL A 305 2.52 12.08 -23.23
CA VAL A 305 2.18 10.66 -23.13
C VAL A 305 2.90 10.02 -21.94
N ASP A 306 2.16 9.29 -21.11
CA ASP A 306 2.69 8.40 -20.09
C ASP A 306 3.01 7.00 -20.63
N VAL A 307 3.83 6.25 -19.89
CA VAL A 307 4.14 4.85 -20.18
C VAL A 307 3.80 4.00 -18.96
N LEU A 308 2.79 3.14 -19.08
CA LEU A 308 2.51 2.10 -18.09
C LEU A 308 3.37 0.86 -18.35
N PRO A 309 3.78 0.12 -17.29
CA PRO A 309 4.25 -1.24 -17.45
C PRO A 309 3.07 -2.14 -17.89
N VAL A 310 3.32 -3.04 -18.84
CA VAL A 310 2.33 -4.03 -19.32
C VAL A 310 1.78 -4.84 -18.14
N PRO A 311 0.47 -5.13 -18.06
CA PRO A 311 -0.10 -6.01 -17.03
C PRO A 311 0.54 -7.41 -17.05
N ASP A 312 1.17 -7.82 -15.95
CA ASP A 312 1.74 -9.16 -15.79
C ASP A 312 1.52 -9.66 -14.35
N VAL A 313 0.86 -10.81 -14.21
CA VAL A 313 0.60 -11.46 -12.91
C VAL A 313 1.87 -11.84 -12.15
N ALA A 314 3.00 -12.04 -12.84
CA ALA A 314 4.30 -12.31 -12.24
C ALA A 314 5.09 -11.03 -11.91
N ALA A 315 4.68 -9.87 -12.40
CA ALA A 315 5.37 -8.61 -12.12
C ALA A 315 5.32 -8.29 -10.63
N THR A 316 6.50 -8.02 -10.06
CA THR A 316 6.68 -7.45 -8.73
C THR A 316 5.95 -6.10 -8.67
N PRO A 317 4.92 -5.94 -7.80
CA PRO A 317 4.20 -4.69 -7.65
C PRO A 317 5.13 -3.54 -7.28
N SER A 318 4.73 -2.31 -7.59
CA SER A 318 5.52 -1.11 -7.26
C SER A 318 4.64 0.12 -7.26
N LYS A 319 4.77 0.96 -6.23
CA LYS A 319 3.98 2.20 -6.10
C LYS A 319 4.19 3.13 -7.30
N PHE A 320 3.12 3.44 -8.04
CA PHE A 320 3.18 4.42 -9.13
C PHE A 320 2.92 5.84 -8.58
N GLY A 321 3.88 6.74 -8.76
CA GLY A 321 3.81 8.11 -8.26
C GLY A 321 3.14 9.09 -9.23
N LYS A 322 1.89 8.80 -9.62
CA LYS A 322 0.92 9.70 -10.29
C LYS A 322 -0.51 9.20 -10.03
N PHE A 323 -1.49 10.09 -10.04
CA PHE A 323 -2.91 9.72 -9.98
C PHE A 323 -3.62 9.82 -11.34
N VAL A 324 -3.14 10.67 -12.25
CA VAL A 324 -3.63 10.76 -13.63
C VAL A 324 -2.58 10.24 -14.61
N ILE A 325 -2.98 9.27 -15.43
CA ILE A 325 -2.12 8.59 -16.40
C ILE A 325 -2.79 8.66 -17.77
N ASP A 326 -2.11 9.23 -18.76
CA ASP A 326 -2.62 9.42 -20.11
C ASP A 326 -1.64 8.82 -21.12
N GLU A 327 -1.89 7.59 -21.55
CA GLU A 327 -1.06 6.90 -22.54
C GLU A 327 -1.36 7.33 -23.99
N ILE A 328 -2.33 8.23 -24.20
CA ILE A 328 -2.72 8.74 -25.52
C ILE A 328 -2.19 10.16 -25.74
N GLY A 329 -1.96 10.93 -24.67
CA GLY A 329 -1.66 12.37 -24.72
C GLY A 329 -2.88 13.18 -25.15
N LEU A 330 -4.09 12.75 -24.80
CA LEU A 330 -5.34 13.38 -25.23
C LEU A 330 -5.80 14.50 -24.29
N LEU A 331 -5.53 14.40 -22.99
CA LEU A 331 -6.08 15.30 -21.98
C LEU A 331 -5.46 16.70 -22.04
N ASP A 332 -6.18 17.70 -21.55
CA ASP A 332 -5.59 19.04 -21.38
C ASP A 332 -4.53 19.02 -20.26
N PRO A 333 -3.29 19.50 -20.52
CA PRO A 333 -2.20 19.44 -19.53
C PRO A 333 -2.47 20.23 -18.24
N ASP A 334 -3.15 21.37 -18.31
CA ASP A 334 -3.36 22.24 -17.15
C ASP A 334 -4.52 21.72 -16.29
N ALA A 335 -5.62 21.29 -16.91
CA ALA A 335 -6.72 20.61 -16.21
C ALA A 335 -6.25 19.29 -15.58
N ARG A 336 -5.44 18.50 -16.30
CA ARG A 336 -4.79 17.29 -15.76
C ARG A 336 -3.90 17.62 -14.55
N ALA A 337 -3.06 18.64 -14.64
CA ALA A 337 -2.16 19.02 -13.56
C ALA A 337 -2.90 19.56 -12.32
N ALA A 338 -4.05 20.20 -12.52
CA ALA A 338 -4.93 20.63 -11.44
C ALA A 338 -5.60 19.43 -10.75
N PHE A 339 -6.16 18.48 -11.50
CA PHE A 339 -6.81 17.29 -10.92
C PHE A 339 -5.81 16.35 -10.21
N GLU A 340 -4.61 16.16 -10.78
CA GLU A 340 -3.49 15.47 -10.14
C GLU A 340 -3.16 16.08 -8.75
N GLN A 341 -3.16 17.41 -8.62
CA GLN A 341 -2.98 18.09 -7.33
C GLN A 341 -4.16 17.89 -6.36
N GLN A 342 -5.40 17.80 -6.86
CA GLN A 342 -6.56 17.47 -6.04
C GLN A 342 -6.47 16.05 -5.49
N MET A 343 -6.01 15.07 -6.28
CA MET A 343 -5.82 13.69 -5.82
C MET A 343 -4.67 13.58 -4.79
N TYR A 344 -3.58 14.35 -4.95
CA TYR A 344 -2.56 14.48 -3.88
C TYR A 344 -3.14 15.08 -2.59
N ALA A 345 -3.99 16.10 -2.69
CA ALA A 345 -4.63 16.72 -1.53
C ALA A 345 -5.66 15.79 -0.86
N LEU A 346 -6.40 15.01 -1.65
CA LEU A 346 -7.31 13.96 -1.19
C LEU A 346 -6.53 12.91 -0.39
N ALA A 347 -5.53 12.27 -1.00
CA ALA A 347 -4.74 11.20 -0.38
C ALA A 347 -3.98 11.63 0.90
N ALA A 348 -3.69 12.94 1.03
CA ALA A 348 -3.06 13.52 2.22
C ALA A 348 -4.04 13.81 3.38
N GLN A 349 -5.30 14.14 3.08
CA GLN A 349 -6.33 14.46 4.07
C GLN A 349 -7.15 13.23 4.47
N HIS A 350 -7.45 12.38 3.48
CA HIS A 350 -8.23 11.17 3.59
C HIS A 350 -7.37 10.00 3.09
N PRO A 351 -7.29 8.88 3.82
CA PRO A 351 -6.56 7.72 3.33
C PRO A 351 -7.38 7.04 2.23
N VAL A 352 -7.34 7.58 1.01
CA VAL A 352 -7.98 7.08 -0.21
C VAL A 352 -7.04 7.37 -1.37
N GLU A 353 -6.86 6.41 -2.28
CA GLU A 353 -6.02 6.59 -3.46
C GLU A 353 -6.79 6.23 -4.72
N ILE A 354 -6.88 7.14 -5.68
CA ILE A 354 -7.68 6.98 -6.90
C ILE A 354 -6.80 7.26 -8.11
N VAL A 355 -6.64 6.25 -8.98
CA VAL A 355 -5.84 6.38 -10.20
C VAL A 355 -6.76 6.32 -11.42
N THR A 356 -6.73 7.37 -12.23
CA THR A 356 -7.47 7.46 -13.50
C THR A 356 -6.51 7.25 -14.66
N ILE A 357 -6.82 6.24 -15.48
CA ILE A 357 -6.00 5.80 -16.62
C ILE A 357 -6.78 6.02 -17.92
N LEU A 358 -6.28 6.90 -18.78
CA LEU A 358 -6.64 6.92 -20.20
C LEU A 358 -5.69 5.97 -20.94
N ALA A 359 -6.14 4.73 -21.09
CA ALA A 359 -5.34 3.64 -21.66
C ALA A 359 -5.31 3.72 -23.19
N LYS A 360 -4.12 3.54 -23.77
CA LYS A 360 -3.94 3.50 -25.24
C LYS A 360 -4.55 2.23 -25.86
N ASP A 361 -4.45 1.12 -25.13
CA ASP A 361 -4.98 -0.21 -25.46
C ASP A 361 -5.11 -1.04 -24.16
N LEU A 362 -5.98 -2.06 -24.15
CA LEU A 362 -6.21 -2.93 -22.99
C LEU A 362 -5.36 -4.21 -22.94
N GLN A 363 -4.32 -4.35 -23.77
CA GLN A 363 -3.39 -5.49 -23.83
C GLN A 363 -4.09 -6.87 -23.99
N GLY A 364 -5.31 -6.89 -24.52
CA GLY A 364 -6.12 -8.10 -24.71
C GLY A 364 -6.97 -8.53 -23.50
N LEU A 365 -7.01 -7.71 -22.43
CA LEU A 365 -7.90 -7.90 -21.27
C LEU A 365 -9.26 -7.21 -21.48
N SER A 366 -10.25 -7.51 -20.62
CA SER A 366 -11.38 -6.61 -20.44
C SER A 366 -10.93 -5.35 -19.68
N ALA A 367 -11.69 -4.24 -19.78
CA ALA A 367 -11.32 -3.02 -19.07
C ALA A 367 -11.34 -3.18 -17.53
N ASP A 368 -12.23 -4.01 -16.98
CA ASP A 368 -12.26 -4.32 -15.54
C ASP A 368 -11.07 -5.20 -15.13
N ASP A 369 -10.74 -6.25 -15.90
CA ASP A 369 -9.56 -7.10 -15.65
C ASP A 369 -8.27 -6.28 -15.71
N TYR A 370 -8.17 -5.34 -16.66
CA TYR A 370 -7.08 -4.39 -16.76
C TYR A 370 -7.03 -3.48 -15.52
N ALA A 371 -8.17 -2.93 -15.07
CA ALA A 371 -8.24 -2.10 -13.88
C ALA A 371 -7.75 -2.86 -12.62
N TYR A 372 -8.15 -4.11 -12.42
CA TYR A 372 -7.67 -4.93 -11.30
C TYR A 372 -6.20 -5.32 -11.42
N ALA A 373 -5.74 -5.65 -12.63
CA ALA A 373 -4.33 -5.95 -12.88
C ALA A 373 -3.44 -4.74 -12.57
N MET A 374 -3.85 -3.53 -12.99
CA MET A 374 -3.15 -2.28 -12.68
C MET A 374 -3.27 -1.89 -11.20
N MET A 375 -4.43 -2.08 -10.55
CA MET A 375 -4.57 -1.87 -9.09
C MET A 375 -3.53 -2.67 -8.29
N ARG A 376 -3.40 -3.97 -8.61
CA ARG A 376 -2.40 -4.85 -8.00
C ARG A 376 -0.97 -4.41 -8.35
N GLN A 377 -0.69 -4.14 -9.61
CA GLN A 377 0.67 -3.89 -10.12
C GLN A 377 1.23 -2.51 -9.72
N LEU A 378 0.39 -1.48 -9.64
CA LEU A 378 0.75 -0.12 -9.22
C LEU A 378 0.62 0.12 -7.70
N ARG A 379 0.12 -0.87 -6.95
CA ARG A 379 -0.29 -0.79 -5.54
C ARG A 379 -1.11 0.47 -5.21
N VAL A 380 -2.26 0.58 -5.87
CA VAL A 380 -3.22 1.66 -5.62
C VAL A 380 -3.99 1.38 -4.34
N GLY A 381 -3.88 2.29 -3.38
CA GLY A 381 -4.37 2.11 -2.01
C GLY A 381 -3.44 1.24 -1.13
N LYS A 382 -3.87 1.04 0.10
CA LYS A 382 -3.30 0.13 1.08
C LYS A 382 -4.01 -1.22 0.99
N LEU A 383 -3.23 -2.29 1.04
CA LEU A 383 -3.72 -3.67 0.88
C LEU A 383 -4.49 -4.19 2.11
N ASP A 384 -4.30 -3.59 3.29
CA ASP A 384 -4.95 -4.00 4.55
C ASP A 384 -6.36 -3.46 4.74
N VAL A 385 -6.61 -2.22 4.30
CA VAL A 385 -7.92 -1.55 4.43
C VAL A 385 -8.61 -1.30 3.09
N GLY A 386 -8.02 -1.74 1.97
CA GLY A 386 -8.66 -1.80 0.65
C GLY A 386 -9.17 -0.46 0.12
N ASN A 387 -8.50 0.64 0.46
CA ASN A 387 -8.90 2.03 0.24
C ASN A 387 -8.40 2.62 -1.10
N GLY A 388 -8.30 1.78 -2.14
CA GLY A 388 -7.81 2.16 -3.47
C GLY A 388 -8.86 1.99 -4.57
N ALA A 389 -8.85 2.83 -5.60
CA ALA A 389 -9.67 2.70 -6.80
C ALA A 389 -8.84 2.91 -8.07
N VAL A 390 -9.12 2.13 -9.11
CA VAL A 390 -8.55 2.34 -10.46
C VAL A 390 -9.69 2.47 -11.46
N LEU A 391 -9.70 3.59 -12.17
CA LEU A 391 -10.64 3.92 -13.24
C LEU A 391 -9.89 3.83 -14.57
N VAL A 392 -10.46 3.12 -15.54
CA VAL A 392 -9.87 2.89 -16.86
C VAL A 392 -10.83 3.36 -17.93
N MET A 393 -10.35 4.20 -18.83
CA MET A 393 -11.04 4.59 -20.07
C MET A 393 -10.12 4.24 -21.23
N ALA A 394 -10.60 3.43 -22.18
CA ALA A 394 -9.84 3.04 -23.37
C ALA A 394 -10.59 3.50 -24.63
N PRO A 395 -10.32 4.73 -25.14
CA PRO A 395 -11.01 5.27 -26.32
C PRO A 395 -10.89 4.42 -27.59
N ASN A 396 -9.76 3.71 -27.75
CA ASN A 396 -9.50 2.86 -28.91
C ASN A 396 -10.31 1.55 -28.84
N ASP A 397 -10.35 0.90 -27.67
CA ASP A 397 -11.16 -0.30 -27.41
C ASP A 397 -12.66 0.00 -27.18
N LYS A 398 -13.00 1.28 -26.96
CA LYS A 398 -14.35 1.79 -26.61
C LYS A 398 -14.94 1.13 -25.35
N GLN A 399 -14.09 0.90 -24.36
CA GLN A 399 -14.46 0.31 -23.08
C GLN A 399 -14.08 1.21 -21.92
N VAL A 400 -14.87 1.13 -20.85
CA VAL A 400 -14.53 1.67 -19.53
C VAL A 400 -14.52 0.54 -18.51
N GLY A 401 -13.64 0.64 -17.53
CA GLY A 401 -13.42 -0.40 -16.52
C GLY A 401 -13.11 0.20 -15.16
N LEU A 402 -13.46 -0.52 -14.10
CA LEU A 402 -13.33 -0.04 -12.74
C LEU A 402 -12.95 -1.18 -11.80
N ALA A 403 -11.90 -0.95 -11.03
CA ALA A 403 -11.52 -1.78 -9.89
C ALA A 403 -11.68 -0.97 -8.60
N PHE A 404 -12.37 -1.55 -7.61
CA PHE A 404 -12.37 -1.07 -6.24
C PHE A 404 -11.60 -2.04 -5.36
N GLY A 405 -10.73 -1.49 -4.50
CA GLY A 405 -10.18 -2.22 -3.39
C GLY A 405 -11.32 -2.64 -2.45
N PRO A 406 -11.19 -3.76 -1.71
CA PRO A 406 -12.29 -4.34 -0.96
C PRO A 406 -12.92 -3.40 0.09
N GLY A 407 -12.16 -2.43 0.61
CA GLY A 407 -12.66 -1.41 1.52
C GLY A 407 -13.60 -0.43 0.82
N ILE A 408 -13.23 0.09 -0.35
CA ILE A 408 -14.09 0.96 -1.18
C ILE A 408 -15.28 0.16 -1.70
N MET A 409 -15.10 -1.12 -2.07
CA MET A 409 -16.18 -2.00 -2.54
C MET A 409 -17.36 -2.04 -1.55
N LEU A 410 -17.09 -2.15 -0.24
CA LEU A 410 -18.14 -2.16 0.79
C LEU A 410 -18.88 -0.83 0.98
N GLU A 411 -18.33 0.29 0.50
CA GLU A 411 -18.94 1.62 0.60
C GLU A 411 -19.63 2.03 -0.72
N MET A 412 -19.04 1.67 -1.87
CA MET A 412 -19.36 2.21 -3.20
C MET A 412 -19.98 1.19 -4.17
N ARG A 413 -20.16 -0.08 -3.81
CA ARG A 413 -20.68 -1.12 -4.73
C ARG A 413 -21.96 -0.73 -5.47
N ASP A 414 -22.89 -0.06 -4.78
CA ASP A 414 -24.20 0.30 -5.30
C ASP A 414 -24.12 1.46 -6.34
N TYR A 415 -22.95 2.11 -6.46
CA TYR A 415 -22.66 3.18 -7.41
C TYR A 415 -21.88 2.73 -8.66
N ILE A 416 -21.36 1.48 -8.70
CA ILE A 416 -20.46 1.03 -9.79
C ILE A 416 -21.04 1.24 -11.19
N ALA A 417 -22.35 1.05 -11.37
CA ALA A 417 -23.02 1.31 -12.65
C ALA A 417 -22.98 2.81 -13.03
N LEU A 418 -23.28 3.70 -12.07
CA LEU A 418 -23.25 5.15 -12.28
C LEU A 418 -21.83 5.64 -12.61
N GLU A 419 -20.80 5.11 -11.93
CA GLU A 419 -19.41 5.50 -12.20
C GLU A 419 -18.93 5.00 -13.58
N ARG A 420 -19.40 3.84 -14.05
CA ARG A 420 -19.22 3.43 -15.45
C ARG A 420 -19.95 4.35 -16.42
N ASP A 421 -21.20 4.73 -16.15
CA ASP A 421 -21.97 5.65 -17.01
C ASP A 421 -21.31 7.03 -17.14
N ARG A 422 -20.69 7.55 -16.06
CA ARG A 422 -19.87 8.78 -16.10
C ARG A 422 -18.66 8.64 -17.03
N MET A 423 -17.86 7.59 -16.86
CA MET A 423 -16.69 7.34 -17.72
C MET A 423 -17.11 7.11 -19.19
N GLN A 424 -18.20 6.38 -19.43
CA GLN A 424 -18.74 6.12 -20.76
C GLN A 424 -19.23 7.43 -21.41
N SER A 425 -19.81 8.34 -20.63
CA SER A 425 -20.19 9.69 -21.10
C SER A 425 -18.97 10.49 -21.60
N PHE A 426 -17.79 10.35 -20.99
CA PHE A 426 -16.56 10.94 -21.53
C PHE A 426 -16.16 10.30 -22.88
N LEU A 427 -16.23 8.97 -23.03
CA LEU A 427 -15.93 8.31 -24.30
C LEU A 427 -16.92 8.65 -25.44
N GLU A 428 -18.21 8.82 -25.11
CA GLU A 428 -19.27 9.04 -26.10
C GLU A 428 -19.53 10.52 -26.42
N ILE A 429 -19.31 11.43 -25.46
CA ILE A 429 -19.68 12.85 -25.57
C ILE A 429 -18.44 13.76 -25.47
N GLY A 430 -17.39 13.37 -24.73
CA GLY A 430 -16.15 14.13 -24.63
C GLY A 430 -15.21 13.89 -25.82
N VAL A 431 -14.69 12.65 -25.92
CA VAL A 431 -13.66 12.24 -26.89
C VAL A 431 -13.95 12.64 -28.35
N PRO A 432 -15.17 12.50 -28.91
CA PRO A 432 -15.43 12.83 -30.31
C PRO A 432 -15.19 14.30 -30.67
N TYR A 433 -15.22 15.20 -29.68
CA TYR A 433 -15.00 16.63 -29.87
C TYR A 433 -13.58 17.08 -29.50
N CYS A 434 -12.75 16.21 -28.92
CA CYS A 434 -11.36 16.51 -28.54
C CYS A 434 -10.41 16.67 -29.75
N LYS A 435 -10.77 16.17 -30.95
CA LYS A 435 -9.93 16.21 -32.18
C LYS A 435 -8.56 15.52 -32.02
N SER A 436 -7.59 16.22 -31.42
CA SER A 436 -6.26 15.72 -31.06
C SER A 436 -5.79 16.17 -29.66
N ARG A 437 -6.58 16.97 -28.94
CA ARG A 437 -6.44 17.28 -27.52
C ARG A 437 -7.76 17.83 -26.98
N CYS A 438 -8.27 17.23 -25.91
CA CYS A 438 -9.43 17.72 -25.18
C CYS A 438 -9.20 19.13 -24.62
N ASN A 439 -10.26 19.91 -24.44
CA ASN A 439 -10.20 21.14 -23.62
C ASN A 439 -10.36 20.82 -22.12
N ALA A 440 -10.40 21.85 -21.27
CA ALA A 440 -10.60 21.70 -19.83
C ALA A 440 -11.91 20.95 -19.52
N ASP A 441 -13.07 21.46 -19.98
CA ASP A 441 -14.39 20.87 -19.72
C ASP A 441 -14.47 19.38 -20.15
N GLN A 442 -13.92 19.02 -21.31
CA GLN A 442 -13.81 17.64 -21.79
C GLN A 442 -12.87 16.78 -20.93
N THR A 443 -11.84 17.38 -20.35
CA THR A 443 -10.89 16.69 -19.46
C THR A 443 -11.50 16.48 -18.06
N GLU A 444 -12.27 17.44 -17.56
CA GLU A 444 -13.05 17.33 -16.32
C GLU A 444 -14.10 16.20 -16.40
N MET A 445 -14.73 16.00 -17.57
CA MET A 445 -15.62 14.85 -17.80
C MET A 445 -14.94 13.48 -17.56
N ALA A 446 -13.63 13.35 -17.83
CA ALA A 446 -12.87 12.13 -17.57
C ALA A 446 -12.60 11.90 -16.07
N PHE A 447 -12.73 12.94 -15.25
CA PHE A 447 -12.44 12.91 -13.81
C PHE A 447 -13.68 12.87 -12.91
N ALA A 448 -14.86 13.22 -13.44
CA ALA A 448 -16.12 13.31 -12.68
C ALA A 448 -16.50 12.04 -11.87
N ALA A 449 -16.04 10.86 -12.28
CA ALA A 449 -16.20 9.63 -11.48
C ALA A 449 -15.21 9.55 -10.31
N ALA A 450 -13.93 9.86 -10.57
CA ALA A 450 -12.89 9.90 -9.54
C ALA A 450 -13.15 10.99 -8.49
N GLU A 451 -13.73 12.13 -8.88
CA GLU A 451 -14.23 13.17 -7.95
C GLU A 451 -15.33 12.63 -7.02
N HIS A 452 -16.34 11.95 -7.58
CA HIS A 452 -17.46 11.40 -6.81
C HIS A 452 -17.01 10.31 -5.83
N ILE A 453 -16.19 9.37 -6.30
CA ILE A 453 -15.59 8.33 -5.46
C ILE A 453 -14.69 8.96 -4.38
N GLY A 454 -13.91 9.99 -4.72
CA GLY A 454 -13.02 10.69 -3.79
C GLY A 454 -13.76 11.40 -2.66
N HIS A 455 -14.89 12.02 -2.97
CA HIS A 455 -15.78 12.62 -1.97
C HIS A 455 -16.36 11.56 -1.02
N ASP A 456 -17.07 10.56 -1.54
CA ASP A 456 -17.83 9.61 -0.71
C ASP A 456 -16.93 8.61 0.04
N ALA A 457 -15.85 8.12 -0.60
CA ALA A 457 -14.84 7.33 0.10
C ALA A 457 -14.04 8.18 1.10
N GLY A 458 -13.86 9.48 0.85
CA GLY A 458 -13.24 10.40 1.82
C GLY A 458 -13.98 10.48 3.16
N LEU A 459 -15.30 10.29 3.16
CA LEU A 459 -16.13 10.24 4.36
C LEU A 459 -16.09 8.89 5.10
N SER A 460 -15.40 7.89 4.57
CA SER A 460 -15.42 6.50 5.06
C SER A 460 -14.28 6.19 6.04
N ASP A 461 -14.56 5.32 7.03
CA ASP A 461 -13.58 4.96 8.08
C ASP A 461 -12.70 3.79 7.64
N PHE A 462 -11.53 4.10 7.07
CA PHE A 462 -10.47 3.16 6.70
C PHE A 462 -9.41 2.97 7.80
N VAL A 463 -9.79 3.11 9.08
CA VAL A 463 -8.92 2.83 10.22
C VAL A 463 -9.34 1.52 10.88
N ILE A 464 -8.38 0.60 11.07
CA ILE A 464 -8.55 -0.60 11.89
C ILE A 464 -8.69 -0.16 13.35
N ARG A 465 -9.92 -0.17 13.87
CA ARG A 465 -10.27 0.29 15.22
C ARG A 465 -9.98 -0.76 16.29
N TYR A 466 -10.05 -2.03 15.92
CA TYR A 466 -9.92 -3.16 16.82
C TYR A 466 -8.86 -4.14 16.28
N GLN A 467 -7.93 -4.57 17.13
CA GLN A 467 -6.88 -5.52 16.76
C GLN A 467 -7.26 -6.98 17.08
N GLN A 468 -8.35 -7.19 17.82
CA GLN A 468 -8.87 -8.52 18.17
C GLN A 468 -10.41 -8.56 18.16
N LEU A 469 -10.97 -9.77 18.07
CA LEU A 469 -12.41 -10.01 17.98
C LEU A 469 -13.17 -9.69 19.27
N ASP A 470 -12.54 -9.87 20.43
CA ASP A 470 -13.14 -9.55 21.74
C ASP A 470 -13.30 -8.04 21.95
N GLU A 471 -12.35 -7.23 21.47
CA GLU A 471 -12.39 -5.77 21.56
C GLU A 471 -13.69 -5.18 20.94
N ILE A 472 -14.07 -5.64 19.73
CA ILE A 472 -15.32 -5.21 19.08
C ILE A 472 -16.57 -5.83 19.73
N LEU A 473 -16.49 -7.08 20.22
CA LEU A 473 -17.60 -7.73 20.93
C LEU A 473 -17.91 -7.06 22.29
N VAL A 474 -16.91 -6.49 22.97
CA VAL A 474 -17.11 -5.66 24.18
C VAL A 474 -17.91 -4.39 23.86
N GLN A 475 -17.64 -3.76 22.70
CA GLN A 475 -18.40 -2.59 22.27
C GLN A 475 -19.83 -2.94 21.86
N ASP A 476 -20.03 -4.06 21.15
CA ASP A 476 -21.36 -4.59 20.85
C ASP A 476 -22.17 -4.91 22.11
N ALA A 477 -21.53 -5.48 23.14
CA ALA A 477 -22.17 -5.75 24.43
C ALA A 477 -22.63 -4.44 25.11
N ALA A 478 -21.77 -3.42 25.13
CA ALA A 478 -22.08 -2.11 25.69
C ALA A 478 -23.22 -1.41 24.92
N MET A 479 -23.21 -1.48 23.58
CA MET A 479 -24.25 -0.94 22.72
C MET A 479 -25.59 -1.67 22.85
N SER A 480 -25.55 -3.01 22.97
CA SER A 480 -26.73 -3.83 23.23
C SER A 480 -27.35 -3.52 24.60
N ALA A 481 -26.53 -3.34 25.64
CA ALA A 481 -27.00 -2.87 26.95
C ALA A 481 -27.58 -1.46 26.89
N ALA A 482 -26.94 -0.53 26.17
CA ALA A 482 -27.44 0.83 25.98
C ALA A 482 -28.81 0.86 25.26
N ARG A 483 -28.98 0.02 24.24
CA ARG A 483 -30.26 -0.17 23.52
C ARG A 483 -31.33 -0.76 24.43
N ALA A 484 -30.98 -1.72 25.30
CA ALA A 484 -31.89 -2.30 26.28
C ALA A 484 -32.34 -1.29 27.36
N ASP A 485 -31.47 -0.35 27.74
CA ASP A 485 -31.82 0.82 28.58
C ASP A 485 -32.71 1.85 27.85
N GLY A 486 -33.04 1.64 26.57
CA GLY A 486 -33.81 2.56 25.74
C GLY A 486 -33.02 3.77 25.21
N LYS A 487 -31.69 3.74 25.27
CA LYS A 487 -30.85 4.82 24.72
C LYS A 487 -30.77 4.72 23.20
N VAL A 488 -31.17 5.78 22.52
CA VAL A 488 -30.95 5.94 21.07
C VAL A 488 -29.55 6.53 20.87
N VAL A 489 -28.65 5.73 20.31
CA VAL A 489 -27.31 6.18 19.90
C VAL A 489 -27.34 6.42 18.38
N PRO A 490 -26.93 7.61 17.89
CA PRO A 490 -26.80 7.87 16.45
C PRO A 490 -25.81 6.88 15.80
N VAL A 491 -26.04 6.54 14.54
CA VAL A 491 -25.25 5.54 13.80
C VAL A 491 -23.79 5.97 13.62
N GLU A 492 -23.56 7.28 13.57
CA GLU A 492 -22.24 7.93 13.48
C GLU A 492 -21.47 7.86 14.81
N GLN A 493 -22.16 7.57 15.91
CA GLN A 493 -21.61 7.42 17.26
C GLN A 493 -21.53 5.94 17.70
N ASP A 494 -21.97 5.00 16.86
CA ASP A 494 -21.88 3.58 17.15
C ASP A 494 -20.41 3.09 17.00
N PRO A 495 -19.78 2.56 18.06
CA PRO A 495 -18.41 2.07 18.02
C PRO A 495 -18.21 0.82 17.14
N THR A 496 -19.25 0.07 16.74
CA THR A 496 -19.09 -1.09 15.83
C THR A 496 -19.39 -0.75 14.37
N TRP A 497 -20.24 0.25 14.10
CA TRP A 497 -20.75 0.55 12.77
C TRP A 497 -19.66 0.97 11.75
N ARG A 498 -19.60 0.27 10.61
CA ARG A 498 -18.59 0.38 9.53
C ARG A 498 -17.13 0.31 10.01
N LYS A 499 -16.85 -0.10 11.25
CA LYS A 499 -15.48 -0.14 11.79
C LYS A 499 -14.75 -1.39 11.33
N LEU A 500 -13.47 -1.23 11.01
CA LEU A 500 -12.59 -2.32 10.65
C LEU A 500 -12.03 -2.97 11.93
N THR A 501 -12.13 -4.28 12.01
CA THR A 501 -11.56 -5.12 13.07
C THR A 501 -10.61 -6.15 12.48
N ARG A 502 -9.57 -6.53 13.24
CA ARG A 502 -8.81 -7.76 12.97
C ARG A 502 -9.47 -8.94 13.65
N VAL A 503 -9.49 -10.06 12.94
CA VAL A 503 -10.03 -11.34 13.43
C VAL A 503 -9.04 -12.46 13.11
N ALA A 504 -8.59 -13.20 14.12
CA ALA A 504 -7.70 -14.35 13.95
C ALA A 504 -8.49 -15.66 14.06
N GLY A 505 -8.23 -16.60 13.14
CA GLY A 505 -8.93 -17.89 13.14
C GLY A 505 -8.46 -18.90 12.10
N THR A 506 -8.92 -20.12 12.22
CA THR A 506 -8.64 -21.24 11.30
C THR A 506 -9.76 -21.38 10.28
N VAL A 507 -9.43 -21.47 8.99
CA VAL A 507 -10.43 -21.76 7.95
C VAL A 507 -10.92 -23.20 8.13
N VAL A 508 -12.22 -23.37 8.38
CA VAL A 508 -12.84 -24.69 8.57
C VAL A 508 -13.33 -25.26 7.24
N SER A 509 -14.01 -24.44 6.43
CA SER A 509 -14.43 -24.82 5.07
C SER A 509 -14.59 -23.59 4.19
N ARG A 510 -14.37 -23.77 2.87
CA ARG A 510 -14.74 -22.77 1.85
C ARG A 510 -16.21 -22.84 1.43
N ASP A 511 -16.93 -23.86 1.90
CA ASP A 511 -18.38 -24.02 1.75
C ASP A 511 -18.98 -24.17 3.17
N PRO A 512 -19.61 -23.13 3.74
CA PRO A 512 -20.18 -23.20 5.08
C PRO A 512 -21.38 -24.17 5.19
N THR A 513 -21.98 -24.61 4.07
CA THR A 513 -23.04 -25.61 4.10
C THR A 513 -22.49 -26.98 4.49
N SER A 514 -21.31 -27.36 3.95
CA SER A 514 -20.59 -28.59 4.32
C SER A 514 -20.19 -28.67 5.80
N SER A 515 -20.04 -27.53 6.50
CA SER A 515 -19.62 -27.44 7.90
C SER A 515 -20.76 -27.12 8.88
N GLY A 516 -22.02 -27.22 8.43
CA GLY A 516 -23.20 -27.07 9.28
C GLY A 516 -23.66 -25.62 9.54
N GLN A 517 -23.03 -24.64 8.90
CA GLN A 517 -23.35 -23.21 9.06
C GLN A 517 -24.45 -22.71 8.12
N ALA A 518 -25.00 -23.55 7.24
CA ALA A 518 -26.00 -23.19 6.22
C ALA A 518 -27.13 -22.27 6.74
N LYS A 519 -27.64 -22.53 7.96
CA LYS A 519 -28.74 -21.77 8.59
C LYS A 519 -28.39 -20.31 8.94
N TRP A 520 -27.12 -19.92 8.88
CA TRP A 520 -26.61 -18.59 9.20
C TRP A 520 -26.22 -17.79 7.95
N ILE A 521 -26.21 -18.41 6.77
CA ILE A 521 -25.92 -17.72 5.52
C ILE A 521 -27.09 -16.77 5.21
N ASN A 522 -26.79 -15.48 5.14
CA ASN A 522 -27.65 -14.49 4.51
C ASN A 522 -27.34 -14.50 3.00
N ASP A 523 -28.20 -15.14 2.21
CA ASP A 523 -28.03 -15.31 0.77
C ASP A 523 -28.05 -13.96 0.03
N ILE A 524 -28.94 -13.04 0.41
CA ILE A 524 -29.03 -11.69 -0.20
C ILE A 524 -27.71 -10.93 0.00
N HIS A 525 -27.03 -11.13 1.13
CA HIS A 525 -25.70 -10.53 1.37
C HIS A 525 -24.57 -11.28 0.64
N ALA A 526 -24.73 -12.59 0.41
CA ALA A 526 -23.80 -13.36 -0.42
C ALA A 526 -23.86 -12.90 -1.89
N ASP A 527 -25.05 -12.59 -2.40
CA ASP A 527 -25.24 -12.01 -3.75
C ASP A 527 -24.66 -10.59 -3.88
N MET A 528 -24.61 -9.81 -2.79
CA MET A 528 -24.09 -8.42 -2.80
C MET A 528 -22.58 -8.30 -2.55
N VAL A 529 -21.98 -9.20 -1.77
CA VAL A 529 -20.57 -9.11 -1.34
C VAL A 529 -19.71 -10.24 -1.90
N GLY A 530 -20.28 -11.43 -2.09
CA GLY A 530 -19.59 -12.66 -2.46
C GLY A 530 -19.80 -13.77 -1.40
N ALA A 531 -19.66 -15.03 -1.81
CA ALA A 531 -19.97 -16.18 -0.96
C ALA A 531 -19.10 -16.24 0.32
N PRO A 532 -19.68 -16.49 1.50
CA PRO A 532 -18.91 -16.57 2.74
C PRO A 532 -18.13 -17.88 2.87
N ILE A 533 -16.98 -17.82 3.53
CA ILE A 533 -16.27 -19.01 4.04
C ILE A 533 -16.52 -19.20 5.54
N HIS A 534 -16.38 -20.42 6.05
CA HIS A 534 -16.48 -20.72 7.47
C HIS A 534 -15.09 -20.69 8.11
N VAL A 535 -14.91 -19.76 9.06
CA VAL A 535 -13.72 -19.65 9.91
C VAL A 535 -14.12 -19.94 11.36
N ARG A 536 -13.22 -20.53 12.14
CA ARG A 536 -13.35 -20.62 13.60
C ARG A 536 -12.29 -19.75 14.26
N SER A 537 -12.72 -18.80 15.09
CA SER A 537 -11.83 -17.89 15.82
C SER A 537 -10.99 -18.62 16.88
N ASP A 538 -9.95 -17.94 17.37
CA ASP A 538 -9.13 -18.45 18.48
C ASP A 538 -9.89 -18.60 19.82
N ASP A 539 -10.98 -17.83 20.05
CA ASP A 539 -11.90 -18.03 21.18
C ASP A 539 -12.94 -19.14 20.94
N GLY A 540 -12.89 -19.79 19.77
CA GLY A 540 -13.68 -20.97 19.42
C GLY A 540 -15.04 -20.71 18.78
N ARG A 541 -15.40 -19.46 18.49
CA ARG A 541 -16.65 -19.08 17.82
C ARG A 541 -16.62 -19.44 16.33
N ASP A 542 -17.79 -19.72 15.79
CA ASP A 542 -17.99 -19.86 14.35
C ASP A 542 -18.23 -18.48 13.71
N LEU A 543 -17.59 -18.26 12.56
CA LEU A 543 -17.66 -17.03 11.77
C LEU A 543 -17.99 -17.33 10.31
N LEU A 544 -18.88 -16.54 9.71
CA LEU A 544 -19.04 -16.43 8.25
C LEU A 544 -18.29 -15.21 7.73
N MET A 545 -17.20 -15.45 7.01
CA MET A 545 -16.37 -14.40 6.43
C MET A 545 -16.75 -14.23 4.96
N TYR A 546 -17.59 -13.23 4.67
CA TYR A 546 -18.05 -12.85 3.33
C TYR A 546 -16.88 -12.29 2.50
N LEU A 547 -16.69 -12.83 1.30
CA LEU A 547 -15.48 -12.62 0.51
C LEU A 547 -15.80 -12.25 -0.94
N ASN A 548 -15.47 -11.03 -1.34
CA ASN A 548 -15.51 -10.61 -2.73
C ASN A 548 -14.44 -11.35 -3.56
N GLU A 549 -14.79 -11.74 -4.79
CA GLU A 549 -13.95 -12.60 -5.63
C GLU A 549 -12.60 -11.98 -6.02
N HIS A 550 -12.50 -10.65 -6.06
CA HIS A 550 -11.24 -9.94 -6.33
C HIS A 550 -10.37 -9.79 -5.07
N THR A 551 -10.93 -9.89 -3.86
CA THR A 551 -10.16 -9.80 -2.60
C THR A 551 -9.07 -10.86 -2.54
N GLU A 552 -9.38 -12.13 -2.85
CA GLU A 552 -8.38 -13.21 -2.85
C GLU A 552 -7.37 -13.10 -4.02
N GLN A 553 -7.67 -12.32 -5.07
CA GLN A 553 -6.74 -12.02 -6.16
C GLN A 553 -5.70 -10.96 -5.78
N LEU A 554 -6.04 -10.09 -4.81
CA LEU A 554 -5.16 -9.05 -4.28
C LEU A 554 -4.25 -9.55 -3.14
N MET A 555 -4.62 -10.63 -2.44
CA MET A 555 -3.84 -11.18 -1.32
C MET A 555 -2.69 -12.10 -1.76
N ALA A 556 -1.64 -12.18 -0.94
CA ALA A 556 -0.42 -12.96 -1.22
C ALA A 556 -0.55 -14.48 -0.94
N ARG A 557 -1.71 -14.94 -0.48
CA ARG A 557 -2.01 -16.32 -0.04
C ARG A 557 -3.45 -16.68 -0.43
N LYS A 558 -3.74 -17.99 -0.54
CA LYS A 558 -5.10 -18.51 -0.79
C LYS A 558 -5.69 -19.12 0.47
N LEU A 559 -6.94 -18.82 0.75
CA LEU A 559 -7.67 -19.30 1.93
C LEU A 559 -7.87 -20.81 1.82
N THR A 560 -7.11 -21.56 2.64
CA THR A 560 -7.00 -23.02 2.58
C THR A 560 -7.51 -23.63 3.87
N PRO A 561 -8.46 -24.60 3.84
CA PRO A 561 -8.96 -25.26 5.04
C PRO A 561 -7.86 -25.90 5.89
N GLY A 562 -7.98 -25.77 7.22
CA GLY A 562 -7.01 -26.23 8.20
C GLY A 562 -5.82 -25.29 8.45
N GLN A 563 -5.66 -24.22 7.65
CA GLN A 563 -4.68 -23.16 7.92
C GLN A 563 -5.28 -22.00 8.72
N LYS A 564 -4.42 -21.33 9.50
CA LYS A 564 -4.76 -20.16 10.30
C LYS A 564 -4.46 -18.86 9.55
N PHE A 565 -5.33 -17.89 9.69
CA PHE A 565 -5.26 -16.58 9.04
C PHE A 565 -5.63 -15.47 10.03
N VAL A 566 -5.12 -14.27 9.76
CA VAL A 566 -5.65 -13.01 10.31
C VAL A 566 -6.37 -12.28 9.19
N PHE A 567 -7.61 -11.88 9.45
CA PHE A 567 -8.46 -11.12 8.54
C PHE A 567 -8.55 -9.67 9.02
N VAL A 568 -8.64 -8.71 8.10
CA VAL A 568 -9.19 -7.37 8.37
C VAL A 568 -10.59 -7.34 7.76
N ALA A 569 -11.60 -7.01 8.55
CA ALA A 569 -12.99 -7.11 8.12
C ALA A 569 -13.90 -6.09 8.83
N ARG A 570 -15.08 -5.83 8.26
CA ARG A 570 -16.18 -5.09 8.93
C ARG A 570 -17.21 -6.07 9.47
N SER A 571 -17.85 -5.77 10.59
CA SER A 571 -18.92 -6.60 11.14
C SER A 571 -20.23 -6.42 10.37
N HIS A 572 -20.81 -7.52 9.88
CA HIS A 572 -22.16 -7.57 9.32
C HIS A 572 -23.19 -8.04 10.38
N PHE A 573 -22.85 -9.07 11.15
CA PHE A 573 -23.65 -9.53 12.29
C PHE A 573 -22.78 -9.89 13.50
N LEU A 574 -23.11 -9.27 14.64
CA LEU A 574 -22.51 -9.58 15.95
C LEU A 574 -23.58 -10.15 16.88
N SER A 575 -23.16 -11.05 17.79
CA SER A 575 -24.02 -11.58 18.84
C SER A 575 -23.21 -11.97 20.08
N GLN A 576 -23.79 -11.67 21.24
CA GLN A 576 -23.27 -12.05 22.55
C GLN A 576 -23.52 -13.52 22.89
N ASN A 577 -24.42 -14.21 22.18
CA ASN A 577 -24.68 -15.64 22.36
C ASN A 577 -23.54 -16.49 21.75
N PRO A 578 -22.82 -17.33 22.52
CA PRO A 578 -21.75 -18.17 21.98
C PRO A 578 -22.22 -19.27 21.01
N ALA A 579 -23.54 -19.53 20.91
CA ALA A 579 -24.13 -20.46 19.95
C ALA A 579 -24.58 -19.80 18.63
N ASP A 580 -24.42 -18.48 18.51
CA ASP A 580 -24.66 -17.74 17.26
C ASP A 580 -23.37 -17.63 16.45
N THR A 581 -23.48 -17.79 15.13
CA THR A 581 -22.37 -17.62 14.20
C THR A 581 -22.29 -16.16 13.80
N LEU A 582 -21.15 -15.52 14.07
CA LEU A 582 -20.92 -14.12 13.70
C LEU A 582 -20.71 -13.98 12.19
N SER A 583 -20.88 -12.81 11.61
CA SER A 583 -20.51 -12.59 10.20
C SER A 583 -19.83 -11.25 9.94
N PHE A 584 -18.91 -11.28 8.98
CA PHE A 584 -17.97 -10.21 8.68
C PHE A 584 -17.70 -10.11 7.18
N ASP A 585 -17.54 -8.89 6.68
CA ASP A 585 -17.15 -8.58 5.30
C ASP A 585 -15.63 -8.41 5.22
N VAL A 586 -14.96 -9.32 4.51
CA VAL A 586 -13.49 -9.38 4.41
C VAL A 586 -12.95 -8.29 3.50
N VAL A 587 -12.07 -7.46 4.06
CA VAL A 587 -11.33 -6.42 3.33
C VAL A 587 -9.92 -6.89 2.96
N SER A 588 -9.26 -7.62 3.86
CA SER A 588 -7.98 -8.27 3.57
C SER A 588 -7.77 -9.50 4.45
N PHE A 589 -6.77 -10.32 4.13
CA PHE A 589 -6.30 -11.39 5.02
C PHE A 589 -4.84 -11.77 4.73
N ASP A 590 -4.17 -12.32 5.74
CA ASP A 590 -2.85 -12.93 5.58
C ASP A 590 -2.75 -14.23 6.40
N GLN A 591 -1.88 -15.14 5.97
CA GLN A 591 -1.69 -16.43 6.60
C GLN A 591 -0.82 -16.29 7.86
N MET A 592 -1.25 -16.90 8.95
CA MET A 592 -0.45 -16.97 10.19
C MET A 592 0.50 -18.17 10.16
N PRO A 593 1.64 -18.11 10.88
CA PRO A 593 2.59 -19.22 11.01
C PRO A 593 2.00 -20.51 11.61
#